data_AF-A0A6I9MQP7-F1
#
_entry.id   AF-A0A6I9MQP7-F1
#
_cell.length_a   1.000
_cell.length_b   1.000
_cell.length_c   1.000
_cell.angle_alpha   90.00
_cell.angle_beta   90.00
_cell.angle_gamma   90.00
#
_symmetry.space_group_name_H-M   'P 1'
#
loop_
_entity.id
_entity.type
_entity.pdbx_description
1 polymer ?
#
loop_
_entity_poly.entity_id
_entity_poly.type
_entity_poly.pdbx_seq_one_letter_code
_entity_poly.pdbx_strand_id
1 'polypeptide(L)'
;MSPTPQPTDDVDIYFETPADDKEHSRFQRAKEQLEIRHRNRMERVRKEWEEADRQAKNLPKAERQTLIQHFQAMVESLEEEAASEKQQLVETHLARVEAMLNDRRRLALENYLAALQADPPRVNSTHWPLRASSIPSSPLSIC
;
A
#
# COMPACT_ATOMS: atom_id res chain seq x y z
N MET A 1 6.02 29.86 -10.71
CA MET A 1 5.68 28.43 -10.86
C MET A 1 6.48 27.68 -9.83
N SER A 2 5.84 27.20 -8.76
CA SER A 2 6.51 26.42 -7.71
C SER A 2 6.80 25.02 -8.25
N PRO A 3 8.03 24.50 -8.15
CA PRO A 3 8.31 23.13 -8.56
C PRO A 3 7.55 22.17 -7.64
N THR A 4 6.79 21.25 -8.24
CA THR A 4 6.22 20.11 -7.52
C THR A 4 7.34 19.32 -6.87
N PRO A 5 7.22 18.89 -5.59
CA PRO A 5 8.24 18.07 -4.96
C PRO A 5 8.36 16.77 -5.78
N GLN A 6 9.58 16.44 -6.22
CA GLN A 6 9.85 15.15 -6.83
C GLN A 6 9.57 14.05 -5.80
N PRO A 7 9.03 12.88 -6.21
CA PRO A 7 8.80 11.77 -5.31
C PRO A 7 10.11 11.38 -4.64
N THR A 8 10.12 11.36 -3.31
CA THR A 8 11.36 11.22 -2.52
C THR A 8 11.73 9.77 -2.25
N ASP A 9 10.80 8.83 -2.42
CA ASP A 9 11.05 7.39 -2.28
C ASP A 9 9.96 6.49 -2.91
N ASP A 10 10.11 5.17 -2.73
CA ASP A 10 9.26 4.13 -3.34
C ASP A 10 7.76 4.23 -3.00
N VAL A 11 7.37 4.87 -1.90
CA VAL A 11 5.95 5.07 -1.57
C VAL A 11 5.37 6.21 -2.39
N ASP A 12 6.10 7.32 -2.51
CA ASP A 12 5.69 8.46 -3.33
C ASP A 12 5.61 8.05 -4.81
N ILE A 13 6.64 7.32 -5.28
CA ILE A 13 6.68 6.75 -6.63
C ILE A 13 5.46 5.84 -6.86
N TYR A 14 5.05 5.05 -5.87
CA TYR A 14 3.89 4.17 -6.01
C TYR A 14 2.59 4.95 -6.23
N PHE A 15 2.36 6.05 -5.51
CA PHE A 15 1.16 6.86 -5.66
C PHE A 15 1.12 7.64 -6.99
N GLU A 16 2.27 8.08 -7.49
CA GLU A 16 2.37 8.80 -8.76
C GLU A 16 2.36 7.88 -9.99
N THR A 17 2.85 6.65 -9.85
CA THR A 17 2.92 5.72 -10.97
C THR A 17 1.54 5.11 -11.26
N PRO A 18 1.00 5.24 -12.49
CA PRO A 18 -0.24 4.58 -12.87
C PRO A 18 -0.16 3.05 -12.72
N ALA A 19 -1.31 2.41 -12.55
CA ALA A 19 -1.40 0.96 -12.48
C ALA A 19 -0.97 0.30 -13.81
N ASP A 20 -0.18 -0.76 -13.72
CA ASP A 20 0.23 -1.60 -14.84
C ASP A 20 0.45 -3.06 -14.37
N ASP A 21 0.93 -3.94 -15.24
CA ASP A 21 1.20 -5.34 -14.89
C ASP A 21 2.22 -5.54 -13.74
N LYS A 22 2.98 -4.50 -13.38
CA LYS A 22 3.94 -4.51 -12.27
C LYS A 22 3.36 -3.91 -10.98
N GLU A 23 2.07 -3.59 -10.95
CA GLU A 23 1.35 -3.00 -9.80
C GLU A 23 1.65 -3.74 -8.48
N HIS A 24 1.52 -5.07 -8.45
CA HIS A 24 1.77 -5.83 -7.23
C HIS A 24 3.23 -5.75 -6.76
N SER A 25 4.21 -5.79 -7.68
CA SER A 25 5.62 -5.66 -7.32
C SER A 25 5.95 -4.27 -6.78
N ARG A 26 5.33 -3.20 -7.30
CA ARG A 26 5.51 -1.84 -6.77
C ARG A 26 4.85 -1.68 -5.40
N PHE A 27 3.65 -2.22 -5.22
CA PHE A 27 2.96 -2.23 -3.94
C PHE A 27 3.81 -2.88 -2.84
N GLN A 28 4.42 -4.03 -3.10
CA GLN A 28 5.28 -4.71 -2.10
C GLN A 28 6.50 -3.86 -1.72
N ARG A 29 7.15 -3.19 -2.69
CA ARG A 29 8.28 -2.29 -2.40
C ARG A 29 7.84 -1.07 -1.59
N ALA A 30 6.74 -0.44 -1.96
CA ALA A 30 6.18 0.68 -1.21
C ALA A 30 5.83 0.27 0.23
N LYS A 31 5.22 -0.92 0.41
CA LYS A 31 4.89 -1.46 1.73
C LYS A 31 6.14 -1.68 2.58
N GLU A 32 7.16 -2.32 2.03
CA GLU A 32 8.44 -2.53 2.73
C GLU A 32 9.09 -1.19 3.10
N GLN A 33 9.10 -0.23 2.17
CA GLN A 33 9.64 1.11 2.42
C GLN A 33 8.87 1.84 3.54
N LEU A 34 7.55 1.67 3.61
CA LEU A 34 6.73 2.25 4.67
C LEU A 34 7.06 1.64 6.04
N GLU A 35 7.26 0.32 6.10
CA GLU A 35 7.69 -0.38 7.32
C GLU A 35 9.09 0.08 7.76
N ILE A 36 10.01 0.30 6.81
CA ILE A 36 11.34 0.86 7.08
C ILE A 36 11.21 2.28 7.67
N ARG A 37 10.38 3.15 7.08
CA ARG A 37 10.16 4.51 7.60
C ARG A 37 9.63 4.49 9.03
N HIS A 38 8.60 3.69 9.30
CA HIS A 38 8.01 3.60 10.63
C HIS A 38 9.05 3.11 11.65
N ARG A 39 9.81 2.06 11.32
CA ARG A 39 10.89 1.55 12.19
C ARG A 39 11.95 2.62 12.48
N ASN A 40 12.39 3.36 11.46
CA ASN A 40 13.38 4.43 11.63
C ASN A 40 12.84 5.57 12.50
N ARG A 41 11.56 5.96 12.34
CA ARG A 41 10.89 6.94 13.21
C ARG A 41 10.83 6.45 14.66
N MET A 42 10.40 5.21 14.88
CA MET A 42 10.33 4.59 16.20
C MET A 42 11.70 4.46 16.88
N GLU A 43 12.75 4.13 16.13
CA GLU A 43 14.10 4.06 16.67
C GLU A 43 14.61 5.42 17.15
N ARG A 44 14.27 6.50 16.44
CA ARG A 44 14.61 7.86 16.88
C ARG A 44 13.91 8.22 18.19
N VAL A 45 12.60 7.99 18.28
CA VAL A 45 11.83 8.24 19.51
C VAL A 45 12.36 7.41 20.68
N ARG A 46 12.75 6.15 20.44
CA ARG A 46 13.37 5.32 21.47
C ARG A 46 14.69 5.92 21.98
N LYS A 47 15.56 6.39 21.08
CA LYS A 47 16.84 7.00 21.47
C LYS A 47 16.62 8.31 22.24
N GLU A 48 15.67 9.12 21.80
CA GLU A 48 15.28 10.35 22.48
C GLU A 48 14.71 10.05 23.88
N TRP A 49 13.91 9.01 24.02
CA TRP A 49 13.41 8.51 25.29
C TRP A 49 14.54 8.09 26.24
N GLU A 50 15.47 7.26 25.75
CA GLU A 50 16.60 6.76 26.56
C GLU A 50 17.49 7.90 27.08
N GLU A 51 17.72 8.93 26.27
CA GLU A 51 18.50 10.09 26.69
C GLU A 51 17.71 10.98 27.67
N ALA A 52 16.42 11.22 27.41
CA ALA A 52 15.58 12.00 28.30
C ALA A 52 15.41 11.32 29.67
N ASP A 53 15.21 10.00 29.70
CA ASP A 53 15.11 9.21 30.93
C ASP A 53 16.42 9.25 31.74
N ARG A 54 17.57 9.18 31.04
CA ARG A 54 18.90 9.31 31.68
C ARG A 54 19.07 10.66 32.37
N GLN A 55 18.61 11.74 31.74
CA GLN A 55 18.65 13.09 32.31
C GLN A 55 17.62 13.28 33.42
N ALA A 56 16.48 12.58 33.35
CA ALA A 56 15.38 12.68 34.29
C ALA A 56 15.62 12.02 35.66
N LYS A 57 16.77 11.36 35.86
CA LYS A 57 17.11 10.63 37.09
C LYS A 57 16.99 11.48 38.36
N ASN A 58 17.30 12.77 38.28
CA ASN A 58 17.25 13.70 39.41
C ASN A 58 16.01 14.61 39.42
N LEU A 59 15.10 14.45 38.45
CA LEU A 59 13.89 15.26 38.38
C LEU A 59 12.84 14.83 39.42
N PRO A 60 11.99 15.77 39.88
CA PRO A 60 10.82 15.45 40.67
C PRO A 60 9.91 14.41 40.00
N LYS A 61 9.24 13.60 40.82
CA LYS A 61 8.34 12.53 40.34
C LYS A 61 7.28 13.04 39.35
N ALA A 62 6.72 14.22 39.61
CA ALA A 62 5.70 14.83 38.75
C ALA A 62 6.24 15.11 37.34
N GLU A 63 7.43 15.71 37.24
CA GLU A 63 8.08 15.99 35.95
C GLU A 63 8.46 14.70 35.21
N ARG A 64 8.95 13.69 35.93
CA ARG A 64 9.22 12.37 35.34
C ARG A 64 7.94 11.72 34.79
N GLN A 65 6.81 11.87 35.48
CA GLN A 65 5.53 11.34 35.02
C GLN A 65 5.06 12.04 33.74
N THR A 66 5.19 13.36 33.67
CA THR A 66 4.90 14.13 32.45
C THR A 66 5.79 13.70 31.29
N LEU A 67 7.08 13.44 31.55
CA LEU A 67 8.01 12.95 30.54
C LEU A 67 7.57 11.60 29.97
N ILE A 68 7.22 10.64 30.84
CA ILE A 68 6.69 9.33 30.42
C ILE A 68 5.46 9.50 29.54
N GLN A 69 4.49 10.31 29.97
CA GLN A 69 3.24 10.54 29.24
C GLN A 69 3.48 11.15 27.86
N HIS A 70 4.40 12.11 27.75
CA HIS A 70 4.76 12.73 26.48
C HIS A 70 5.29 11.71 25.47
N PHE A 71 6.21 10.83 25.89
CA PHE A 71 6.75 9.81 25.00
C PHE A 71 5.75 8.69 24.66
N GLN A 72 4.85 8.35 25.59
CA GLN A 72 3.73 7.45 25.30
C GLN A 72 2.83 8.03 24.20
N ALA A 73 2.42 9.30 24.33
CA ALA A 73 1.60 9.96 23.32
C ALA A 73 2.33 10.07 21.96
N MET A 74 3.66 10.27 21.98
CA MET A 74 4.46 10.30 20.75
C MET A 74 4.51 8.94 20.05
N VAL A 75 4.66 7.85 20.81
CA VAL A 75 4.60 6.48 20.27
C VAL A 75 3.21 6.18 19.69
N GLU A 76 2.15 6.46 20.45
CA GLU A 76 0.77 6.24 20.01
C GLU A 76 0.48 7.00 18.70
N SER A 77 0.90 8.27 18.62
CA SER A 77 0.75 9.07 17.40
C SER A 77 1.52 8.49 16.20
N LEU A 78 2.73 7.96 16.41
CA LEU A 78 3.51 7.34 15.32
C LEU A 78 2.94 6.00 14.86
N GLU A 79 2.33 5.24 15.78
CA GLU A 79 1.62 4.00 15.46
C GLU A 79 0.34 4.28 14.66
N GLU A 80 -0.43 5.30 15.06
CA GLU A 80 -1.63 5.73 14.32
C GLU A 80 -1.28 6.25 12.93
N GLU A 81 -0.23 7.07 12.81
CA GLU A 81 0.25 7.56 11.50
C GLU A 81 0.65 6.40 10.59
N ALA A 82 1.44 5.44 11.08
CA ALA A 82 1.86 4.28 10.29
C ALA A 82 0.68 3.38 9.90
N ALA A 83 -0.32 3.22 10.77
CA ALA A 83 -1.54 2.49 10.45
C ALA A 83 -2.33 3.19 9.34
N SER A 84 -2.49 4.51 9.42
CA SER A 84 -3.17 5.33 8.41
C SER A 84 -2.45 5.28 7.06
N GLU A 85 -1.13 5.48 7.04
CA GLU A 85 -0.34 5.40 5.80
C GLU A 85 -0.44 4.01 5.14
N LYS A 86 -0.38 2.95 5.95
CA LYS A 86 -0.52 1.57 5.46
C LYS A 86 -1.90 1.32 4.89
N GLN A 87 -2.94 1.83 5.55
CA GLN A 87 -4.32 1.69 5.09
C GLN A 87 -4.50 2.39 3.73
N GLN A 88 -4.04 3.64 3.59
CA GLN A 88 -4.09 4.36 2.33
C GLN A 88 -3.38 3.61 1.19
N LEU A 89 -2.21 3.03 1.47
CA LEU A 89 -1.45 2.24 0.50
C LEU A 89 -2.25 1.00 0.05
N VAL A 90 -2.86 0.27 0.99
CA VAL A 90 -3.67 -0.92 0.71
C VAL A 90 -4.93 -0.57 -0.07
N GLU A 91 -5.68 0.46 0.34
CA GLU A 91 -6.91 0.88 -0.34
C GLU A 91 -6.65 1.29 -1.78
N THR A 92 -5.56 2.03 -2.02
CA THR A 92 -5.13 2.42 -3.38
C THR A 92 -4.81 1.20 -4.22
N HIS A 93 -4.09 0.23 -3.66
CA HIS A 93 -3.76 -1.02 -4.36
C HIS A 93 -5.01 -1.81 -4.74
N LEU A 94 -5.95 -1.95 -3.79
CA LEU A 94 -7.21 -2.67 -4.02
C LEU A 94 -8.01 -2.02 -5.14
N ALA A 95 -8.16 -0.70 -5.14
CA ALA A 95 -8.87 0.03 -6.18
C ALA A 95 -8.21 -0.16 -7.58
N ARG A 96 -6.87 -0.12 -7.64
CA ARG A 96 -6.12 -0.35 -8.89
C ARG A 96 -6.29 -1.77 -9.41
N VAL A 97 -6.15 -2.78 -8.54
CA VAL A 97 -6.32 -4.19 -8.90
C VAL A 97 -7.75 -4.46 -9.35
N GLU A 98 -8.75 -3.91 -8.66
CA GLU A 98 -10.15 -4.05 -9.05
C GLU A 98 -10.40 -3.48 -10.45
N ALA A 99 -9.88 -2.28 -10.75
CA ALA A 99 -9.98 -1.68 -12.08
C ALA A 99 -9.34 -2.57 -13.16
N MET A 100 -8.12 -3.06 -12.93
CA MET A 100 -7.42 -3.95 -13.87
C MET A 100 -8.19 -5.27 -14.11
N LEU A 101 -8.75 -5.87 -13.05
CA LEU A 101 -9.55 -7.08 -13.17
C LEU A 101 -10.84 -6.83 -13.96
N ASN A 102 -11.49 -5.70 -13.73
CA ASN A 102 -12.70 -5.32 -14.45
C ASN A 102 -12.44 -5.06 -15.94
N ASP A 103 -11.35 -4.36 -16.27
CA ASP A 103 -10.94 -4.13 -17.65
C ASP A 103 -10.61 -5.46 -18.36
N ARG A 104 -9.87 -6.36 -17.70
CA ARG A 104 -9.56 -7.68 -18.26
C ARG A 104 -10.81 -8.52 -18.50
N ARG A 105 -11.78 -8.48 -17.58
CA ARG A 105 -13.08 -9.14 -17.74
C ARG A 105 -13.85 -8.57 -18.94
N ARG A 106 -13.90 -7.24 -19.09
CA ARG A 106 -14.55 -6.58 -20.24
C ARG A 106 -13.93 -7.02 -21.55
N LEU A 107 -12.60 -6.94 -21.68
CA LEU A 107 -11.89 -7.33 -22.91
C LEU A 107 -12.09 -8.82 -23.25
N ALA A 108 -12.06 -9.70 -22.24
CA ALA A 108 -12.32 -11.13 -22.46
C ALA A 108 -13.74 -11.37 -22.99
N LEU A 109 -14.73 -10.65 -22.46
CA LEU A 109 -16.12 -10.75 -22.90
C LEU A 109 -16.31 -10.18 -24.32
N GLU A 110 -15.73 -9.02 -24.62
CA GLU A 110 -15.77 -8.42 -25.96
C GLU A 110 -15.15 -9.35 -27.01
N ASN A 111 -13.99 -9.94 -26.71
CA ASN A 111 -13.34 -10.93 -27.58
C ASN A 111 -14.20 -12.19 -27.78
N TYR A 112 -14.85 -12.66 -26.72
CA TYR A 112 -15.76 -13.80 -26.81
C TYR A 112 -16.96 -13.50 -27.71
N LEU A 113 -17.61 -12.34 -27.53
CA LEU A 113 -18.73 -11.91 -28.36
C LEU A 113 -18.33 -11.72 -29.83
N ALA A 114 -17.16 -11.13 -30.08
CA ALA A 114 -16.63 -10.98 -31.44
C ALA A 114 -16.38 -12.34 -32.11
N ALA A 115 -15.88 -13.33 -31.38
CA ALA A 115 -15.68 -14.69 -31.90
C ALA A 115 -17.01 -15.40 -32.23
N LEU A 116 -18.08 -15.14 -31.46
CA LEU A 116 -19.42 -15.64 -31.74
C LEU A 116 -20.07 -14.97 -32.95
N GLN A 117 -19.84 -13.67 -33.15
CA GLN A 117 -20.42 -12.89 -34.26
C GLN A 117 -19.63 -12.99 -35.57
N ALA A 118 -18.44 -13.59 -35.57
CA ALA A 118 -17.64 -13.80 -36.78
C ALA A 118 -18.38 -14.70 -37.79
N ASP A 119 -18.17 -14.45 -39.09
CA ASP A 119 -18.71 -15.29 -40.18
C ASP A 119 -17.55 -15.86 -41.04
N PRO A 120 -17.34 -17.20 -41.05
CA PRO A 120 -18.02 -18.20 -40.24
C PRO A 120 -17.60 -18.12 -38.75
N PRO A 121 -18.47 -18.55 -37.81
CA PRO A 121 -18.19 -18.47 -36.38
C PRO A 121 -16.99 -19.34 -36.00
N ARG A 122 -16.06 -18.77 -35.24
CA ARG A 122 -14.81 -19.46 -34.85
C ARG A 122 -15.04 -20.40 -33.67
N VAL A 123 -15.61 -21.57 -33.93
CA VAL A 123 -16.01 -22.58 -32.92
C VAL A 123 -14.84 -23.12 -32.07
N ASN A 124 -13.63 -23.20 -32.62
CA ASN A 124 -12.42 -23.70 -31.98
C ASN A 124 -11.71 -22.69 -31.07
N SER A 125 -12.11 -21.41 -31.09
CA SER A 125 -11.58 -20.39 -30.16
C SER A 125 -12.35 -20.33 -28.83
N THR A 126 -13.50 -21.01 -28.74
CA THR A 126 -14.41 -20.97 -27.57
C THR A 126 -13.87 -21.70 -26.34
N HIS A 127 -12.87 -22.57 -26.50
CA HIS A 127 -12.27 -23.35 -25.42
C HIS A 127 -11.11 -22.61 -24.68
N TRP A 128 -10.56 -21.52 -25.24
CA TRP A 128 -9.37 -20.87 -24.67
C TRP A 128 -9.58 -19.67 -23.71
N PRO A 129 -10.75 -19.04 -23.50
CA PRO A 129 -10.86 -17.96 -22.50
C PRO A 129 -11.33 -18.44 -21.12
N LEU A 130 -12.05 -19.56 -21.04
CA LEU A 130 -12.63 -20.04 -19.77
C LEU A 130 -11.57 -20.66 -18.84
N ARG A 131 -10.50 -21.24 -19.38
CA ARG A 131 -9.41 -21.82 -18.58
C ARG A 131 -8.41 -20.77 -18.06
N ALA A 132 -8.36 -19.60 -18.68
CA ALA A 132 -7.52 -18.47 -18.23
C ALA A 132 -8.19 -17.62 -17.14
N SER A 133 -9.45 -17.95 -16.80
CA SER A 133 -10.30 -17.19 -15.88
C SER A 133 -10.42 -17.86 -14.51
N SER A 134 -9.35 -18.50 -14.01
CA SER A 134 -9.16 -18.67 -12.57
C SER A 134 -8.87 -17.30 -11.94
N ILE A 135 -9.84 -16.40 -12.04
CA ILE A 135 -9.80 -15.07 -11.44
C ILE A 135 -10.21 -15.28 -9.99
N PRO A 136 -9.31 -15.10 -9.01
CA PRO A 136 -9.73 -15.08 -7.61
C PRO A 136 -10.84 -14.05 -7.48
N SER A 137 -12.00 -14.49 -6.98
CA SER A 137 -13.22 -13.68 -6.90
C SER A 137 -13.10 -12.55 -5.87
N SER A 138 -12.03 -12.56 -5.07
CA SER A 138 -11.76 -11.57 -4.03
C SER A 138 -10.38 -10.94 -4.24
N PRO A 139 -10.29 -9.60 -4.34
CA PRO A 139 -9.02 -8.87 -4.29
C PRO A 139 -8.23 -9.21 -3.02
N LEU A 140 -8.95 -9.48 -1.91
CA LEU A 140 -8.41 -9.90 -0.62
C LEU A 140 -7.66 -11.23 -0.65
N SER A 141 -7.87 -12.09 -1.66
CA SER A 141 -7.13 -13.36 -1.79
C SER A 141 -5.79 -13.21 -2.51
N ILE A 142 -5.46 -12.02 -3.02
CA ILE A 142 -4.21 -11.72 -3.74
C ILE A 142 -3.24 -10.90 -2.86
N CYS A 143 -3.73 -10.35 -1.73
CA CYS A 143 -2.96 -9.54 -0.80
C CYS A 143 -2.15 -10.36 0.21
#